data_AF-A0A7W6WPH1-F1
#
_entry.id   AF-A0A7W6WPH1-F1
#
_cell.length_a   1.000
_cell.length_b   1.000
_cell.length_c   1.000
_cell.angle_alpha   90.00
_cell.angle_beta   90.00
_cell.angle_gamma   90.00
#
_symmetry.space_group_name_H-M   'P 1'
#
loop_
_entity.id
_entity.type
_entity.pdbx_description
1 polymer ?
#
loop_
_entity_poly.entity_id
_entity_poly.type
_entity_poly.pdbx_seq_one_letter_code
_entity_poly.pdbx_strand_id
1 'polypeptide(L)'
;MNPLDLFRSGMDYISIASHLNTTEAEVERQIHRLRQEEIDEAARQKAERIEAQRRRDEEARAKADPVRLDLVAARKAYNARNRAYRATGRLA
;
A
#
# COMPACT_ATOMS: atom_id res chain seq x y z
N MET A 1 -5.01 17.38 -22.56
CA MET A 1 -5.21 15.93 -22.80
C MET A 1 -3.84 15.28 -22.79
N ASN A 2 -3.63 14.18 -22.05
CA ASN A 2 -2.29 13.57 -21.97
C ASN A 2 -2.04 12.69 -23.22
N PRO A 3 -0.78 12.32 -23.53
CA PRO A 3 -0.45 11.47 -24.69
C PRO A 3 -1.18 10.13 -24.71
N LEU A 4 -1.38 9.50 -23.55
CA LEU A 4 -2.09 8.22 -23.41
C LEU A 4 -3.59 8.37 -23.72
N ASP A 5 -4.22 9.48 -23.32
CA ASP A 5 -5.62 9.78 -23.63
C ASP A 5 -5.81 10.02 -25.14
N LEU A 6 -4.90 10.77 -25.76
CA LEU A 6 -4.92 11.01 -27.20
C LEU A 6 -4.74 9.72 -27.98
N PHE A 7 -3.79 8.87 -27.55
CA PHE A 7 -3.60 7.54 -28.13
C PHE A 7 -4.85 6.66 -27.99
N ARG A 8 -5.51 6.66 -26.83
CA ARG A 8 -6.77 5.93 -26.60
C ARG A 8 -7.92 6.45 -27.44
N SER A 9 -7.91 7.72 -27.83
CA SER A 9 -8.90 8.30 -28.76
C SER A 9 -8.69 7.90 -30.22
N GLY A 10 -7.62 7.14 -30.53
CA GLY A 10 -7.31 6.64 -31.87
C GLY A 10 -6.31 7.50 -32.65
N MET A 11 -5.68 8.48 -32.01
CA MET A 11 -4.65 9.31 -32.63
C MET A 11 -3.32 8.54 -32.70
N ASP A 12 -2.62 8.60 -33.83
CA ASP A 12 -1.31 7.98 -34.01
C ASP A 12 -0.16 8.81 -33.38
N TYR A 13 1.01 8.19 -33.22
CA TYR A 13 2.17 8.83 -32.57
C TYR A 13 2.63 10.13 -33.25
N ILE A 14 2.56 10.22 -34.60
CA ILE A 14 2.98 11.39 -35.37
C ILE A 14 2.00 12.53 -35.11
N SER A 15 0.70 12.24 -35.18
CA SER A 15 -0.37 13.20 -34.91
C SER A 15 -0.30 13.73 -33.47
N ILE A 16 -0.03 12.85 -32.49
CA ILE A 16 0.15 13.25 -31.09
C ILE A 16 1.42 14.09 -30.91
N ALA A 17 2.54 13.69 -31.51
CA ALA A 17 3.80 14.41 -31.44
C ALA A 17 3.65 15.82 -32.01
N SER A 18 2.96 15.96 -33.13
CA SER A 18 2.62 17.24 -33.75
C SER A 18 1.72 18.09 -32.86
N HIS A 19 0.67 17.47 -32.29
CA HIS A 19 -0.28 18.15 -31.41
C HIS A 19 0.38 18.66 -30.11
N LEU A 20 1.33 17.91 -29.57
CA LEU A 20 2.05 18.23 -28.33
C LEU A 20 3.38 18.96 -28.56
N ASN A 21 3.70 19.29 -29.81
CA ASN A 21 4.95 19.93 -30.23
C ASN A 21 6.20 19.22 -29.66
N THR A 22 6.25 17.90 -29.84
CA THR A 22 7.32 17.02 -29.34
C THR A 22 7.68 15.97 -30.40
N THR A 23 8.55 15.01 -30.05
CA THR A 23 8.95 13.92 -30.94
C THR A 23 8.14 12.64 -30.67
N GLU A 24 8.00 11.79 -31.68
CA GLU A 24 7.33 10.48 -31.54
C GLU A 24 7.94 9.62 -30.43
N ALA A 25 9.28 9.61 -30.34
CA ALA A 25 10.00 8.89 -29.29
C ALA A 25 9.65 9.39 -27.89
N GLU A 26 9.43 10.70 -27.73
CA GLU A 26 9.00 11.27 -26.45
C GLU A 26 7.55 10.91 -26.14
N VAL A 27 6.66 10.91 -27.14
CA VAL A 27 5.28 10.45 -26.99
C VAL A 27 5.25 8.98 -26.53
N GLU A 28 6.01 8.11 -27.17
CA GLU A 28 6.12 6.69 -26.80
C GLU A 28 6.59 6.54 -25.35
N ARG A 29 7.68 7.22 -24.95
CA ARG A 29 8.16 7.23 -23.56
C ARG A 29 7.10 7.68 -22.57
N GLN A 30 6.38 8.76 -22.88
CA GLN A 30 5.33 9.27 -21.99
C GLN A 30 4.16 8.31 -21.88
N ILE A 31 3.73 7.68 -22.99
CA ILE A 31 2.66 6.67 -22.98
C ILE A 31 3.05 5.47 -22.13
N HIS A 32 4.27 4.96 -22.27
CA HIS A 32 4.77 3.86 -21.45
C HIS A 32 4.81 4.23 -19.97
N ARG A 33 5.31 5.42 -19.63
CA ARG A 33 5.35 5.90 -18.24
C ARG A 33 3.95 6.00 -17.64
N LEU A 34 3.01 6.64 -18.35
CA LEU A 34 1.63 6.79 -17.89
C LEU A 34 0.91 5.46 -17.70
N ARG A 35 1.13 4.48 -18.60
CA ARG A 35 0.61 3.11 -18.41
C ARG A 35 1.16 2.46 -17.15
N GLN A 36 2.45 2.63 -16.88
CA GLN A 36 3.06 2.07 -15.68
C GLN A 36 2.50 2.73 -14.42
N GLU A 37 2.33 4.05 -14.43
CA GLU A 37 1.71 4.80 -13.33
C GLU A 37 0.28 4.31 -13.04
N GLU A 38 -0.53 4.02 -14.07
CA GLU A 38 -1.88 3.44 -13.89
C GLU A 38 -1.86 2.04 -13.26
N ILE A 39 -0.90 1.20 -13.66
CA ILE A 39 -0.72 -0.15 -13.10
C ILE A 39 -0.31 -0.06 -11.63
N ASP A 40 0.66 0.79 -11.34
CA ASP A 40 1.19 0.99 -9.99
C ASP A 40 0.10 1.56 -9.07
N GLU A 41 -0.72 2.48 -9.57
CA GLU A 41 -1.86 3.03 -8.86
C GLU A 41 -2.91 1.95 -8.55
N ALA A 42 -3.27 1.13 -9.53
CA ALA A 42 -4.17 0.00 -9.30
C ALA A 42 -3.61 -1.00 -8.27
N ALA A 43 -2.30 -1.24 -8.28
CA ALA A 43 -1.62 -2.08 -7.31
C ALA A 43 -1.67 -1.47 -5.89
N ARG A 44 -1.42 -0.16 -5.75
CA ARG A 44 -1.54 0.57 -4.47
C ARG A 44 -2.95 0.49 -3.90
N GLN A 45 -3.96 0.79 -4.70
CA GLN A 45 -5.36 0.71 -4.27
C GLN A 45 -5.75 -0.71 -3.83
N LYS A 46 -5.25 -1.74 -4.51
CA LYS A 46 -5.46 -3.13 -4.09
C LYS A 46 -4.81 -3.42 -2.74
N ALA A 47 -3.58 -2.96 -2.52
CA ALA A 47 -2.87 -3.12 -1.26
C ALA A 47 -3.62 -2.43 -0.10
N GLU A 48 -4.07 -1.19 -0.32
CA GLU A 48 -4.85 -0.42 0.66
C GLU A 48 -6.16 -1.12 1.03
N ARG A 49 -6.87 -1.70 0.05
CA ARG A 49 -8.10 -2.48 0.31
C ARG A 49 -7.83 -3.71 1.17
N ILE A 50 -6.73 -4.42 0.92
CA ILE A 50 -6.33 -5.58 1.73
C ILE A 50 -5.98 -5.13 3.15
N GLU A 51 -5.26 -4.02 3.31
CA GLU A 51 -4.90 -3.50 4.62
C GLU A 51 -6.12 -3.02 5.41
N ALA A 52 -7.05 -2.31 4.76
CA ALA A 52 -8.30 -1.89 5.37
C ALA A 52 -9.13 -3.08 5.84
N GLN A 53 -9.18 -4.17 5.06
CA GLN A 53 -9.85 -5.39 5.48
C GLN A 53 -9.17 -6.03 6.69
N ARG A 54 -7.83 -6.12 6.70
CA ARG A 54 -7.08 -6.66 7.85
C ARG A 54 -7.36 -5.87 9.13
N ARG A 55 -7.37 -4.54 9.06
CA ARG A 55 -7.67 -3.68 10.22
C ARG A 55 -9.09 -3.93 10.75
N ARG A 56 -10.08 -4.05 9.85
CA ARG A 56 -11.46 -4.38 10.23
C ARG A 56 -11.57 -5.74 10.91
N ASP A 57 -10.86 -6.75 10.40
CA ASP A 57 -10.85 -8.09 10.98
C ASP A 57 -10.18 -8.10 12.37
N GLU A 58 -9.11 -7.32 12.56
CA GLU A 58 -8.45 -7.13 13.85
C GLU A 58 -9.35 -6.42 14.86
N GLU A 59 -10.03 -5.35 14.45
CA GLU A 59 -11.02 -4.67 15.30
C GLU A 59 -12.19 -5.59 15.68
N ALA A 60 -12.69 -6.39 14.74
CA ALA A 60 -13.76 -7.35 14.99
C ALA A 60 -13.32 -8.42 16.00
N ARG A 61 -12.09 -8.94 15.86
CA ARG A 61 -11.50 -9.88 16.83
C ARG A 61 -11.31 -9.25 18.21
N ALA A 62 -10.86 -7.99 18.26
CA ALA A 62 -10.71 -7.26 19.51
C ALA A 62 -12.04 -7.05 20.23
N LYS A 63 -13.11 -6.77 19.48
CA LYS A 63 -14.47 -6.63 20.03
C LYS A 63 -15.09 -7.97 20.46
N ALA A 64 -14.77 -9.06 19.76
CA ALA A 64 -15.36 -10.38 20.02
C ALA A 64 -14.79 -11.10 21.25
N ASP A 65 -13.57 -10.79 21.68
CA ASP A 65 -12.93 -11.51 22.78
C ASP A 65 -12.05 -10.59 23.66
N PRO A 66 -12.67 -9.73 24.50
CA PRO A 66 -11.95 -8.83 25.39
C PRO A 66 -11.08 -9.60 26.41
N VAL A 67 -11.53 -10.79 26.82
CA VAL A 67 -10.82 -11.66 27.77
C VAL A 67 -9.50 -12.17 27.17
N ARG A 68 -9.49 -12.52 25.89
CA ARG A 68 -8.25 -12.92 25.19
C ARG A 68 -7.25 -11.78 25.07
N LEU A 69 -7.70 -10.55 24.83
CA LEU A 69 -6.82 -9.37 24.82
C LEU A 69 -6.15 -9.15 26.18
N ASP A 70 -6.92 -9.25 27.26
CA ASP A 70 -6.41 -9.15 28.63
C ASP A 70 -5.39 -10.25 28.95
N LEU A 71 -5.64 -11.49 28.51
CA LEU A 71 -4.71 -12.61 28.69
C LEU A 71 -3.40 -12.42 27.91
N VAL A 72 -3.46 -11.90 26.69
CA VAL A 72 -2.26 -11.62 25.88
C VAL A 72 -1.45 -10.48 26.50
N ALA A 73 -2.12 -9.42 26.97
CA ALA A 73 -1.48 -8.31 27.68
C ALA A 73 -0.81 -8.78 28.98
N ALA A 74 -1.52 -9.58 29.78
CA ALA A 74 -0.99 -10.17 31.02
C ALA A 74 0.22 -11.08 30.74
N ARG A 75 0.17 -11.90 29.69
CA ARG A 75 1.30 -12.76 29.28
C ARG A 75 2.52 -11.94 28.86
N LYS A 76 2.33 -10.83 28.15
CA LYS A 76 3.41 -9.94 27.71
C LYS A 76 4.05 -9.24 28.91
N ALA A 77 3.24 -8.74 29.85
CA ALA A 77 3.72 -8.14 31.09
C ALA A 77 4.50 -9.15 31.95
N TYR A 78 4.00 -10.37 32.09
CA TYR A 78 4.70 -11.45 32.80
C TYR A 78 6.07 -11.74 32.17
N ASN A 79 6.13 -11.90 30.84
CA ASN A 79 7.38 -12.17 30.13
C ASN A 79 8.38 -11.01 30.26
N ALA A 80 7.91 -9.76 30.19
CA ALA A 80 8.76 -8.58 30.39
C ALA A 80 9.36 -8.54 31.81
N ARG A 81 8.54 -8.81 32.84
CA ARG A 81 8.99 -8.88 34.23
C ARG A 81 9.99 -10.01 34.45
N ASN A 82 9.76 -11.18 33.86
CA ASN A 82 10.68 -12.30 33.94
C ASN A 82 12.02 -12.02 33.23
N ARG A 83 11.99 -11.30 32.10
CA ARG A 83 13.20 -10.85 31.41
C ARG A 83 14.00 -9.86 32.26
N ALA A 84 13.32 -8.90 32.91
CA ALA A 84 13.96 -7.95 33.82
C ALA A 84 14.57 -8.66 35.04
N TYR A 85 13.86 -9.63 35.62
CA TYR A 85 14.38 -10.46 36.71
C TYR A 85 15.63 -11.23 36.30
N ARG A 86 15.61 -11.89 35.13
CA ARG A 86 16.78 -12.62 34.61
C ARG A 86 17.98 -11.71 34.33
N ALA A 87 17.74 -10.45 33.94
CA ALA A 87 18.80 -9.49 33.65
C ALA A 87 19.41 -8.85 34.90
N THR A 88 18.63 -8.72 35.99
CA THR A 88 19.04 -7.93 37.18
C THR A 88 19.20 -8.76 38.46
N GLY A 89 18.71 -10.00 38.49
CA GLY A 89 18.78 -10.88 39.67
C GLY A 89 17.90 -10.47 40.85
N ARG A 90 17.06 -9.43 40.71
CA ARG A 90 16.08 -9.01 41.73
C ARG A 90 14.71 -8.80 41.09
N LEU A 91 13.65 -9.13 41.84
CA LEU A 91 12.28 -8.80 41.47
C LEU A 91 12.09 -7.29 41.63
N ALA A 92 11.69 -6.62 40.55
CA ALA A 92 11.12 -5.27 40.58
C ALA A 92 9.68 -5.31 41.11
#